data_AF-F0G5Q7-F1
#
_entry.id   AF-F0G5Q7-F1
#
_cell.length_a   1.000
_cell.length_b   1.000
_cell.length_c   1.000
_cell.angle_alpha   90.00
_cell.angle_beta   90.00
_cell.angle_gamma   90.00
#
_symmetry.space_group_name_H-M   'P 1'
#
loop_
_entity.id
_entity.type
_entity.pdbx_description
1 polymer ?
#
loop_
_entity_poly.entity_id
_entity_poly.type
_entity_poly.pdbx_seq_one_letter_code
_entity_poly.pdbx_strand_id
1 'polypeptide(L)' 'MPFPPRLGRPEEFAALVRHIAENTMLNGEVIRLDGALRMAPR' A
#
# COMPACT_ATOMS: atom_id res chain seq x y z
N MET A 1 0.86 12.62 11.04
CA MET A 1 -0.26 12.91 10.11
C MET A 1 -0.17 11.90 8.97
N PRO A 2 -1.25 11.23 8.56
CA PRO A 2 -1.23 10.38 7.37
C PRO A 2 -0.71 11.19 6.18
N PHE A 3 0.25 10.64 5.46
CA PHE A 3 0.83 11.28 4.29
C PHE A 3 0.96 10.24 3.18
N PRO A 4 0.56 10.56 1.94
CA PRO A 4 -0.04 11.83 1.50
C PRO A 4 -1.50 12.01 1.99
N PRO A 5 -1.96 13.25 2.29
CA PRO A 5 -3.31 13.51 2.79
C PRO A 5 -4.35 13.53 1.66
N ARG A 6 -4.49 12.41 0.95
CA ARG A 6 -5.45 12.21 -0.14
C ARG A 6 -5.82 10.74 -0.24
N LEU A 7 -6.85 10.43 -1.03
CA LEU A 7 -7.11 9.05 -1.43
C LEU A 7 -5.97 8.52 -2.31
N GLY A 8 -5.72 7.22 -2.18
CA GLY A 8 -4.81 6.50 -3.05
C GLY A 8 -5.34 6.50 -4.49
N ARG A 9 -4.43 6.56 -5.45
CA ARG A 9 -4.74 6.45 -6.86
C ARG A 9 -4.57 5.01 -7.33
N PRO A 10 -5.38 4.51 -8.27
CA PRO A 10 -5.26 3.13 -8.76
C PRO A 10 -3.85 2.77 -9.25
N GLU A 11 -3.14 3.73 -9.84
CA GLU A 11 -1.80 3.52 -10.38
C GLU A 11 -0.76 3.25 -9.28
N GLU A 12 -0.96 3.77 -8.07
CA GLU A 12 -0.07 3.53 -6.92
C GLU A 12 -0.20 2.09 -6.42
N PHE A 13 -1.42 1.54 -6.46
CA PHE A 13 -1.64 0.13 -6.17
C PHE A 13 -1.04 -0.77 -7.27
N ALA A 14 -1.26 -0.43 -8.54
CA ALA A 14 -0.69 -1.17 -9.67
C ALA A 14 0.85 -1.20 -9.63
N ALA A 15 1.49 -0.10 -9.21
CA ALA A 15 2.93 -0.05 -9.03
C ALA A 15 3.42 -1.04 -7.96
N LEU A 16 2.71 -1.17 -6.83
CA LEU A 16 3.03 -2.17 -5.80
C LEU A 16 2.85 -3.60 -6.33
N VAL A 17 1.76 -3.88 -7.05
CA VAL A 17 1.51 -5.19 -7.67
C VAL A 17 2.67 -5.58 -8.59
N ARG A 18 3.10 -4.65 -9.46
CA ARG A 18 4.24 -4.87 -10.34
C ARG A 18 5.52 -5.19 -9.56
N HIS A 19 5.80 -4.44 -8.50
CA HIS A 19 6.98 -4.68 -7.67
C HIS A 19 6.96 -6.05 -7.00
N ILE A 20 5.80 -6.51 -6.51
CA ILE A 20 5.63 -7.85 -5.94
C ILE A 20 5.89 -8.92 -7.00
N ALA A 21 5.35 -8.76 -8.21
CA ALA A 21 5.53 -9.73 -9.29
C ALA A 21 6.99 -9.83 -9.77
N GLU A 22 7.74 -8.73 -9.73
CA GLU A 22 9.13 -8.67 -10.19
C GLU A 22 10.16 -9.11 -9.12
N ASN A 23 9.80 -9.12 -7.84
CA ASN A 23 10.73 -9.40 -6.73
C ASN A 23 10.47 -10.77 -6.10
N THR A 24 11.27 -11.77 -6.47
CA THR A 24 11.14 -13.17 -6.02
C THR A 24 11.31 -13.37 -4.51
N MET A 25 11.87 -12.40 -3.79
CA MET A 25 12.06 -12.47 -2.34
C MET A 25 10.81 -12.03 -1.56
N LEU A 26 9.86 -11.33 -2.19
CA LEU A 26 8.60 -10.97 -1.54
C LEU A 26 7.66 -12.18 -1.56
N ASN A 27 7.51 -12.82 -0.40
CA ASN A 27 6.67 -14.00 -0.25
C ASN A 27 6.11 -14.09 1.17
N GLY A 28 4.86 -14.56 1.30
CA GLY A 28 4.23 -14.83 2.60
C GLY A 28 4.00 -13.61 3.48
N GLU A 29 3.94 -12.40 2.92
CA GLU A 29 3.89 -11.14 3.68
C GLU A 29 2.63 -10.31 3.34
N VAL A 30 2.25 -9.41 4.26
CA VAL A 30 1.13 -8.47 4.08
C VAL A 30 1.64 -7.04 4.09
N ILE A 31 1.57 -6.38 2.93
CA ILE A 31 2.00 -4.98 2.79
C ILE A 31 0.79 -4.06 2.83
N ARG A 32 0.77 -3.14 3.81
CA ARG A 32 -0.23 -2.07 3.87
C ARG A 32 0.18 -0.90 2.97
N LEU A 33 -0.70 -0.51 2.05
CA LEU A 33 -0.56 0.69 1.21
C LEU A 33 -1.67 1.67 1.56
N ASP A 34 -1.52 2.41 2.67
CA ASP A 34 -2.63 3.16 3.29
C ASP A 34 -2.25 4.56 3.82
N GLY A 35 -1.08 5.08 3.46
CA GLY A 35 -0.62 6.39 3.93
C GLY A 35 -0.43 6.46 5.45
N ALA A 36 -0.13 5.33 6.10
CA ALA A 36 0.00 5.16 7.55
C ALA A 36 -1.31 5.39 8.33
N LEU A 37 -2.47 5.28 7.67
CA LEU A 37 -3.77 5.41 8.31
C LEU A 37 -4.00 4.31 9.37
N ARG A 38 -4.62 4.69 10.48
CA ARG A 38 -5.23 3.78 11.45
C ARG A 38 -6.68 4.20 11.63
N MET A 39 -7.63 3.33 11.28
CA MET A 39 -9.05 3.64 11.40
C MET A 39 -9.46 3.61 12.88
N ALA A 40 -10.05 4.71 13.36
CA ALA A 40 -10.63 4.78 14.69
C ALA A 40 -12.05 4.18 14.67
N PRO A 41 -12.53 3.62 15.80
CA PRO A 41 -13.94 3.24 15.96
C PRO A 41 -14.86 4.47 15.80
N ARG A 42 -16.11 4.20 15.43
CA ARG A 42 -17.18 5.20 15.31
C ARG A 42 -18.08 5.17 16.55
#